data_AF-W4LPJ7-F1
#
_entry.id   AF-W4LPJ7-F1
#
_cell.length_a   1.000
_cell.length_b   1.000
_cell.length_c   1.000
_cell.angle_alpha   90.00
_cell.angle_beta   90.00
_cell.angle_gamma   90.00
#
_symmetry.space_group_name_H-M   'P 1'
#
loop_
_entity.id
_entity.type
_entity.pdbx_description
1 polymer ?
#
loop_
_entity_poly.entity_id
_entity_poly.type
_entity_poly.pdbx_seq_one_letter_code
_entity_poly.pdbx_strand_id
1 'polypeptide(L)'
;TFWTSVSEPKTQQSWAFQCDMTGAKNWAKNLAKKRRFWTAYPYPHSYLLCLMGYGETDMIHFYDEDGNFIPTVSMDDVRLGDQFCLVAKSLRLNHVIPFSSFHQYQRTDSIWANQYTTPLTHFSDGIHDDIEFVPPFVTIDCRSGEIELIDPEPYVTEIQPPEFYGDSWSEELSQGERDKIDAYFTRKDGVRQFLSFLNFRVGGKDHLISLDGTQDKGITFEVPRHSLMTAIDYEIFDDLLIGNFMKTTLHNLASLYEGDFNFYVTKYGDNGRAQSTAELERYFRAYRRRMGKAYLYELFTNGLETFGKKCLARTRGSAVYATAKKAYYTVVK
;
A
#
# COMPACT_ATOMS: atom_id res chain seq x y z
N THR A 1 -4.32 5.06 -4.03
CA THR A 1 -5.75 4.75 -3.76
C THR A 1 -6.67 5.06 -4.94
N PHE A 2 -6.88 4.09 -5.85
CA PHE A 2 -7.95 4.15 -6.85
C PHE A 2 -9.06 3.18 -6.44
N TRP A 3 -10.23 3.72 -6.13
CA TRP A 3 -11.48 2.96 -6.01
C TRP A 3 -12.32 3.28 -7.24
N THR A 4 -12.45 2.35 -8.17
CA THR A 4 -13.34 2.49 -9.32
C THR A 4 -14.57 1.63 -9.09
N SER A 5 -15.71 2.24 -8.77
CA SER A 5 -17.00 1.54 -8.90
C SER A 5 -17.37 1.49 -10.38
N VAL A 6 -17.29 0.32 -11.00
CA VAL A 6 -17.86 0.11 -12.33
C VAL A 6 -19.29 -0.40 -12.13
N SER A 7 -20.26 0.43 -12.48
CA SER A 7 -21.68 0.06 -12.48
C SER A 7 -22.26 0.33 -13.86
N GLU A 8 -22.61 -0.73 -14.59
CA GLU A 8 -23.47 -0.60 -15.77
C GLU A 8 -24.92 -0.89 -15.36
N PRO A 9 -25.91 -0.05 -15.70
CA PRO A 9 -27.31 -0.27 -15.33
C PRO A 9 -27.94 -1.57 -15.87
N LYS A 10 -27.23 -2.30 -16.75
CA LYS A 10 -27.69 -3.53 -17.40
C LYS A 10 -27.15 -4.81 -16.75
N THR A 11 -26.23 -4.73 -15.80
CA THR A 11 -25.68 -5.89 -15.10
C THR A 11 -26.25 -5.95 -13.68
N GLN A 12 -26.59 -7.16 -13.20
CA GLN A 12 -27.13 -7.38 -11.84
C GLN A 12 -26.01 -7.41 -10.78
N GLN A 13 -24.92 -6.69 -11.01
CA GLN A 13 -23.70 -6.81 -10.21
C GLN A 13 -23.02 -5.46 -9.97
N SER A 14 -22.26 -5.37 -8.89
CA SER A 14 -21.40 -4.23 -8.59
C SER A 14 -20.01 -4.67 -8.12
N TRP A 15 -19.00 -3.92 -8.54
CA TRP A 15 -17.60 -4.22 -8.27
C TRP A 15 -16.93 -3.08 -7.50
N ALA A 16 -16.13 -3.44 -6.50
CA ALA A 16 -15.19 -2.53 -5.85
C ALA A 16 -13.77 -3.08 -5.99
N PHE A 17 -12.88 -2.26 -6.56
CA PHE A 17 -11.47 -2.57 -6.74
C PHE A 17 -10.62 -1.76 -5.76
N GLN A 18 -9.71 -2.41 -5.03
CA GLN A 18 -8.68 -1.78 -4.21
C GLN A 18 -7.31 -2.39 -4.53
N CYS A 19 -6.45 -1.60 -5.18
CA CYS A 19 -5.09 -2.02 -5.57
C CYS A 19 -3.97 -1.48 -4.65
N ASP A 20 -4.27 -0.96 -3.46
CA ASP A 20 -3.28 -0.30 -2.60
C ASP A 20 -3.54 -0.60 -1.11
N MET A 21 -2.52 -1.13 -0.41
CA MET A 21 -2.59 -1.62 0.98
C MET A 21 -2.58 -0.51 2.03
N THR A 22 -2.25 0.73 1.65
CA THR A 22 -1.99 1.80 2.61
C THR A 22 -3.22 2.24 3.44
N GLY A 23 -4.43 1.82 3.07
CA GLY A 23 -5.67 2.15 3.77
C GLY A 23 -6.37 1.03 4.54
N ALA A 24 -6.00 -0.25 4.35
CA ALA A 24 -6.87 -1.36 4.79
C ALA A 24 -6.85 -1.60 6.32
N LYS A 25 -5.69 -1.43 6.98
CA LYS A 25 -5.48 -1.93 8.36
C LYS A 25 -6.32 -1.24 9.45
N ASN A 26 -6.98 -0.10 9.19
CA ASN A 26 -7.74 0.64 10.22
C ASN A 26 -9.18 1.06 9.84
N TRP A 27 -9.64 0.75 8.63
CA TRP A 27 -10.92 1.22 8.10
C TRP A 27 -12.15 0.55 8.76
N ALA A 28 -11.99 -0.68 9.26
CA ALA A 28 -13.07 -1.53 9.75
C ALA A 28 -13.80 -1.05 11.03
N LYS A 29 -13.22 -0.13 11.81
CA LYS A 29 -13.64 0.07 13.20
C LYS A 29 -14.86 0.97 13.41
N ASN A 30 -15.34 1.69 12.39
CA ASN A 30 -16.24 2.84 12.64
C ASN A 30 -17.51 2.97 11.77
N LEU A 31 -17.93 1.91 11.08
CA LEU A 31 -18.96 2.02 10.04
C LEU A 31 -20.43 1.87 10.46
N ALA A 32 -20.74 1.63 11.73
CA ALA A 32 -22.08 1.19 12.11
C ALA A 32 -23.20 2.27 12.14
N LYS A 33 -22.97 3.55 11.82
CA LYS A 33 -23.98 4.60 12.15
C LYS A 33 -24.57 5.51 11.07
N LYS A 34 -24.17 5.49 9.79
CA LYS A 34 -24.87 6.29 8.75
C LYS A 34 -25.12 5.54 7.44
N ARG A 35 -26.35 5.05 7.32
CA ARG A 35 -26.91 4.07 6.37
C ARG A 35 -27.00 4.45 4.88
N ARG A 36 -26.23 5.39 4.32
CA ARG A 36 -26.58 5.90 2.96
C ARG A 36 -25.46 6.36 2.02
N PHE A 37 -24.18 6.13 2.32
CA PHE A 37 -23.12 6.85 1.61
C PHE A 37 -22.40 6.13 0.49
N TRP A 38 -22.22 4.82 0.52
CA TRP A 38 -21.94 4.01 -0.67
C TRP A 38 -22.52 2.65 -0.36
N THR A 39 -23.56 2.29 -1.08
CA THR A 39 -24.06 0.94 -1.08
C THR A 39 -23.88 0.50 -2.52
N ALA A 40 -23.24 -0.64 -2.74
CA ALA A 40 -23.72 -1.47 -3.83
C ALA A 40 -25.25 -1.34 -3.84
N TYR A 41 -25.84 -0.96 -4.98
CA TYR A 41 -27.27 -1.18 -5.17
C TYR A 41 -27.57 -2.62 -4.70
N PRO A 42 -28.77 -2.97 -4.21
CA PRO A 42 -29.04 -4.32 -3.70
C PRO A 42 -29.00 -5.35 -4.84
N TYR A 43 -27.80 -5.57 -5.35
CA TYR A 43 -27.42 -6.53 -6.34
C TYR A 43 -27.23 -7.83 -5.58
N PRO A 44 -27.80 -8.94 -6.08
CA PRO A 44 -27.62 -10.24 -5.47
C PRO A 44 -26.14 -10.61 -5.32
N HIS A 45 -25.29 -10.18 -6.26
CA HIS A 45 -23.85 -10.40 -6.22
C HIS A 45 -23.07 -9.09 -6.25
N SER A 46 -22.18 -8.92 -5.28
CA SER A 46 -21.33 -7.75 -5.13
C SER A 46 -19.97 -8.15 -4.58
N TYR A 47 -18.92 -7.81 -5.31
CA TYR A 47 -17.59 -8.38 -5.10
C TYR A 47 -16.59 -7.31 -4.65
N LEU A 48 -15.83 -7.63 -3.61
CA LEU A 48 -14.63 -6.91 -3.21
C LEU A 48 -13.40 -7.60 -3.84
N LEU A 49 -12.71 -6.90 -4.72
CA LEU A 49 -11.38 -7.29 -5.19
C LEU A 49 -10.36 -6.41 -4.50
N CYS A 50 -9.58 -6.97 -3.59
CA CYS A 50 -8.66 -6.19 -2.76
C CYS A 50 -7.31 -6.88 -2.61
N LEU A 51 -6.27 -6.07 -2.68
CA LEU A 51 -4.94 -6.43 -2.19
C LEU A 51 -4.97 -6.53 -0.67
N MET A 52 -4.62 -7.71 -0.15
CA MET A 52 -4.38 -7.95 1.26
C MET A 52 -3.17 -8.87 1.37
N GLY A 53 -2.46 -8.79 2.48
CA GLY A 53 -1.30 -9.63 2.75
C GLY A 53 -0.73 -9.30 4.12
N TYR A 54 0.41 -9.88 4.45
CA TYR A 54 1.09 -9.59 5.70
C TYR A 54 1.70 -8.18 5.73
N GLY A 55 1.99 -7.61 4.56
CA GLY A 55 2.68 -6.33 4.43
C GLY A 55 3.86 -6.36 3.46
N GLU A 56 4.10 -7.50 2.83
CA GLU A 56 5.23 -7.79 1.97
C GLU A 56 5.24 -7.01 0.65
N THR A 57 4.08 -6.50 0.22
CA THR A 57 3.96 -5.63 -0.97
C THR A 57 4.33 -4.18 -0.70
N ASP A 58 4.81 -3.88 0.51
CA ASP A 58 5.39 -2.59 0.88
C ASP A 58 6.93 -2.70 0.91
N MET A 59 7.59 -1.57 1.13
CA MET A 59 9.01 -1.58 1.47
C MET A 59 9.21 -2.32 2.79
N ILE A 60 10.03 -3.38 2.78
CA ILE A 60 10.37 -4.17 3.97
C ILE A 60 11.87 -4.35 4.16
N HIS A 61 12.70 -3.93 3.18
CA HIS A 61 14.17 -4.04 3.23
C HIS A 61 14.83 -2.92 4.03
N PHE A 62 14.52 -2.85 5.32
CA PHE A 62 15.05 -1.83 6.22
C PHE A 62 16.31 -2.28 6.96
N TYR A 63 17.19 -1.32 7.21
CA TYR A 63 18.40 -1.49 8.01
C TYR A 63 18.52 -0.37 9.05
N ASP A 64 19.13 -0.68 10.19
CA ASP A 64 19.54 0.32 11.16
C ASP A 64 20.83 1.05 10.73
N GLU A 65 21.27 2.02 11.53
CA GLU A 65 22.49 2.81 11.27
C GLU A 65 23.78 1.96 11.27
N ASP A 66 23.76 0.82 11.98
CA ASP A 66 24.88 -0.11 12.07
C ASP A 66 24.89 -1.13 10.92
N GLY A 67 23.88 -1.09 10.03
CA GLY A 67 23.74 -1.98 8.88
C GLY A 67 23.11 -3.33 9.22
N ASN A 68 22.41 -3.47 10.34
CA ASN A 68 21.66 -4.68 10.68
C ASN A 68 20.25 -4.63 10.05
N PHE A 69 19.82 -5.75 9.48
CA PHE A 69 18.49 -5.88 8.90
C PHE A 69 17.39 -5.79 9.98
N ILE A 70 16.32 -5.05 9.70
CA ILE A 70 15.16 -4.87 10.59
C ILE A 70 13.95 -5.60 10.01
N PRO A 71 13.50 -6.72 10.62
CA PRO A 71 12.26 -7.38 10.23
C PRO A 71 11.04 -6.49 10.50
N THR A 72 10.26 -6.18 9.45
CA THR A 72 9.10 -5.29 9.54
C THR A 72 7.75 -5.99 9.40
N VAL A 73 7.74 -7.19 8.83
CA VAL A 73 6.51 -7.98 8.64
C VAL A 73 6.33 -8.95 9.80
N SER A 74 5.16 -8.91 10.42
CA SER A 74 4.72 -9.89 11.42
C SER A 74 3.64 -10.77 10.81
N MET A 75 3.90 -12.07 10.74
CA MET A 75 2.98 -13.07 10.19
C MET A 75 2.04 -13.66 11.26
N ASP A 76 2.39 -13.47 12.54
CA ASP A 76 1.66 -14.05 13.66
C ASP A 76 0.29 -13.38 13.83
N ASP A 77 -0.75 -14.20 14.05
CA ASP A 77 -2.11 -13.78 14.37
C ASP A 77 -2.84 -12.93 13.30
N VAL A 78 -2.35 -12.90 12.05
CA VAL A 78 -3.01 -12.17 10.95
C VAL A 78 -4.10 -13.03 10.32
N ARG A 79 -5.37 -12.76 10.69
CA ARG A 79 -6.55 -13.36 10.05
C ARG A 79 -7.00 -12.50 8.86
N LEU A 80 -6.52 -12.82 7.66
CA LEU A 80 -6.78 -12.01 6.46
C LEU A 80 -8.24 -12.04 6.03
N GLY A 81 -8.92 -13.17 6.20
CA GLY A 81 -10.35 -13.30 5.93
C GLY A 81 -11.20 -12.33 6.75
N ASP A 82 -10.87 -12.13 8.03
CA ASP A 82 -11.54 -11.12 8.87
C ASP A 82 -11.36 -9.73 8.26
N GLN A 83 -10.13 -9.35 7.89
CA GLN A 83 -9.87 -8.04 7.25
C GLN A 83 -10.66 -7.84 5.95
N PHE A 84 -10.73 -8.85 5.08
CA PHE A 84 -11.57 -8.81 3.88
C PHE A 84 -13.04 -8.59 4.22
N CYS A 85 -13.59 -9.39 5.13
CA CYS A 85 -15.00 -9.30 5.50
C CYS A 85 -15.33 -7.95 6.14
N LEU A 86 -14.41 -7.38 6.92
CA LEU A 86 -14.58 -6.06 7.50
C LEU A 86 -14.68 -4.96 6.45
N VAL A 87 -13.82 -5.00 5.43
CA VAL A 87 -13.89 -4.06 4.29
C VAL A 87 -15.15 -4.31 3.46
N ALA A 88 -15.48 -5.56 3.14
CA ALA A 88 -16.67 -5.91 2.37
C ALA A 88 -17.96 -5.43 3.05
N LYS A 89 -18.13 -5.72 4.33
CA LYS A 89 -19.28 -5.25 5.14
C LYS A 89 -19.36 -3.74 5.18
N SER A 90 -18.22 -3.05 5.20
CA SER A 90 -18.20 -1.59 5.19
C SER A 90 -18.78 -0.99 3.92
N LEU A 91 -18.60 -1.69 2.80
CA LEU A 91 -19.07 -1.31 1.47
C LEU A 91 -20.41 -1.99 1.11
N ARG A 92 -20.94 -2.82 2.01
CA ARG A 92 -22.11 -3.70 1.80
C ARG A 92 -21.94 -4.65 0.63
N LEU A 93 -20.74 -5.20 0.52
CA LEU A 93 -20.40 -6.26 -0.42
C LEU A 93 -20.57 -7.61 0.27
N ASN A 94 -20.96 -8.63 -0.51
CA ASN A 94 -21.23 -9.97 0.00
C ASN A 94 -20.25 -11.04 -0.50
N HIS A 95 -19.35 -10.70 -1.43
CA HIS A 95 -18.28 -11.59 -1.87
C HIS A 95 -16.92 -10.92 -1.70
N VAL A 96 -15.91 -11.72 -1.39
CA VAL A 96 -14.50 -11.27 -1.32
C VAL A 96 -13.64 -12.15 -2.21
N ILE A 97 -12.78 -11.51 -3.01
CA ILE A 97 -11.83 -12.16 -3.91
C ILE A 97 -10.44 -11.60 -3.58
N PRO A 98 -9.50 -12.43 -3.13
CA PRO A 98 -8.10 -12.04 -3.03
C PRO A 98 -7.57 -11.63 -4.40
N PHE A 99 -7.05 -10.41 -4.51
CA PHE A 99 -6.64 -9.83 -5.79
C PHE A 99 -5.27 -9.15 -5.66
N SER A 100 -4.46 -9.18 -6.73
CA SER A 100 -3.14 -8.54 -6.79
C SER A 100 -2.14 -8.98 -5.70
N SER A 101 -2.38 -10.11 -5.01
CA SER A 101 -1.64 -10.51 -3.80
C SER A 101 -0.62 -11.64 -4.03
N PHE A 102 -0.45 -12.12 -5.26
CA PHE A 102 0.30 -13.34 -5.62
C PHE A 102 1.65 -13.04 -6.30
N HIS A 103 2.31 -11.97 -5.87
CA HIS A 103 3.61 -11.56 -6.40
C HIS A 103 4.72 -12.47 -5.83
N GLN A 104 5.80 -12.59 -6.59
CA GLN A 104 7.00 -13.31 -6.19
C GLN A 104 8.23 -12.52 -6.61
N TYR A 105 9.24 -12.51 -5.76
CA TYR A 105 10.55 -11.95 -6.04
C TYR A 105 11.41 -12.97 -6.79
N GLN A 106 12.12 -12.52 -7.83
CA GLN A 106 12.96 -13.37 -8.68
C GLN A 106 14.45 -12.99 -8.64
N ARG A 107 14.80 -11.80 -8.14
CA ARG A 107 16.21 -11.37 -8.10
C ARG A 107 16.94 -12.01 -6.94
N THR A 108 18.19 -12.40 -7.11
CA THR A 108 19.00 -12.96 -6.01
C THR A 108 19.15 -11.99 -4.82
N ASP A 109 19.05 -10.68 -5.03
CA ASP A 109 19.13 -9.63 -4.01
C ASP A 109 17.78 -9.25 -3.37
N SER A 110 16.65 -9.75 -3.89
CA SER A 110 15.31 -9.60 -3.28
C SER A 110 14.62 -10.92 -2.93
N ILE A 111 15.19 -12.07 -3.31
CA ILE A 111 14.55 -13.40 -3.15
C ILE A 111 14.24 -13.73 -1.69
N TRP A 112 15.02 -13.18 -0.76
CA TRP A 112 14.81 -13.31 0.67
C TRP A 112 13.41 -12.81 1.10
N ALA A 113 12.81 -11.87 0.36
CA ALA A 113 11.50 -11.33 0.67
C ALA A 113 10.37 -12.34 0.43
N ASN A 114 10.58 -13.38 -0.39
CA ASN A 114 9.57 -14.41 -0.63
C ASN A 114 9.17 -15.16 0.64
N GLN A 115 10.02 -15.23 1.66
CA GLN A 115 9.66 -15.81 2.96
C GLN A 115 8.49 -15.07 3.63
N TYR A 116 8.27 -13.80 3.28
CA TYR A 116 7.18 -12.98 3.80
C TYR A 116 5.92 -12.99 2.95
N THR A 117 5.91 -13.72 1.82
CA THR A 117 4.73 -13.82 0.97
C THR A 117 3.59 -14.55 1.66
N THR A 118 2.38 -14.06 1.43
CA THR A 118 1.16 -14.63 2.01
C THR A 118 0.77 -15.95 1.32
N PRO A 119 0.70 -17.08 2.04
CA PRO A 119 0.24 -18.34 1.46
C PRO A 119 -1.24 -18.29 1.06
N LEU A 120 -1.61 -18.94 -0.05
CA LEU A 120 -2.99 -18.95 -0.57
C LEU A 120 -4.03 -19.39 0.47
N THR A 121 -3.68 -20.38 1.30
CA THR A 121 -4.57 -20.94 2.33
C THR A 121 -4.92 -19.95 3.44
N HIS A 122 -4.15 -18.86 3.61
CA HIS A 122 -4.36 -17.89 4.68
C HIS A 122 -5.40 -16.82 4.32
N PHE A 123 -5.72 -16.62 3.03
CA PHE A 123 -6.71 -15.62 2.61
C PHE A 123 -8.14 -15.95 3.05
N SER A 124 -8.46 -17.23 3.29
CA SER A 124 -9.77 -17.68 3.76
C SER A 124 -9.87 -17.81 5.29
N ASP A 125 -8.77 -17.64 6.04
CA ASP A 125 -8.82 -17.71 7.51
C ASP A 125 -9.56 -16.49 8.09
N GLY A 126 -10.67 -16.77 8.78
CA GLY A 126 -11.46 -15.77 9.47
C GLY A 126 -12.55 -15.13 8.64
N ILE A 127 -12.89 -15.72 7.48
CA ILE A 127 -14.08 -15.33 6.73
C ILE A 127 -15.32 -15.46 7.62
N HIS A 128 -16.17 -14.44 7.58
CA HIS A 128 -17.43 -14.40 8.29
C HIS A 128 -18.52 -15.18 7.54
N ASP A 129 -19.41 -15.86 8.27
CA ASP A 129 -20.46 -16.72 7.71
C ASP A 129 -21.42 -16.02 6.72
N ASP A 130 -21.53 -14.69 6.80
CA ASP A 130 -22.38 -13.85 5.95
C ASP A 130 -21.65 -13.25 4.73
N ILE A 131 -20.41 -13.66 4.49
CA ILE A 131 -19.59 -13.24 3.35
C ILE A 131 -19.11 -14.48 2.58
N GLU A 132 -19.31 -14.48 1.27
CA GLU A 132 -18.85 -15.54 0.38
C GLU A 132 -17.38 -15.30 0.00
N PHE A 133 -16.53 -16.26 0.32
CA PHE A 133 -15.13 -16.26 -0.14
C PHE A 133 -15.05 -16.91 -1.52
N VAL A 134 -14.54 -16.15 -2.48
CA VAL A 134 -14.26 -16.64 -3.82
C VAL A 134 -12.73 -16.80 -3.95
N PRO A 135 -12.24 -18.01 -4.25
CA PRO A 135 -10.80 -18.24 -4.38
C PRO A 135 -10.22 -17.43 -5.55
N PRO A 136 -8.91 -17.14 -5.54
CA PRO A 136 -8.28 -16.50 -6.68
C PRO A 136 -8.24 -17.42 -7.91
N PHE A 137 -7.91 -16.84 -9.07
CA PHE A 137 -7.79 -17.54 -10.35
C PHE A 137 -9.12 -18.20 -10.79
N VAL A 138 -10.16 -17.39 -10.87
CA VAL A 138 -11.50 -17.80 -11.32
C VAL A 138 -11.99 -16.96 -12.48
N THR A 139 -12.88 -17.53 -13.29
CA THR A 139 -13.77 -16.80 -14.19
C THR A 139 -15.12 -16.61 -13.51
N ILE A 140 -15.71 -15.42 -13.62
CA ILE A 140 -17.04 -15.13 -13.08
C ILE A 140 -17.93 -14.64 -14.20
N ASP A 141 -19.03 -15.35 -14.46
CA ASP A 141 -20.07 -14.87 -15.36
C ASP A 141 -20.83 -13.71 -14.70
N CYS A 142 -20.74 -12.51 -15.30
CA CYS A 142 -21.31 -11.31 -14.73
C CYS A 142 -22.86 -11.21 -14.81
N ARG A 143 -23.51 -12.18 -15.46
CA ARG A 143 -24.97 -12.28 -15.60
C ARG A 143 -25.55 -13.31 -14.66
N SER A 144 -24.94 -14.50 -14.59
CA SER A 144 -25.43 -15.61 -13.76
C SER A 144 -24.79 -15.63 -12.37
N GLY A 145 -23.61 -15.02 -12.20
CA GLY A 145 -22.80 -15.16 -10.98
C GLY A 145 -22.08 -16.51 -10.88
N GLU A 146 -22.13 -17.35 -11.91
CA GLU A 146 -21.42 -18.63 -11.94
C GLU A 146 -19.91 -18.41 -11.89
N ILE A 147 -19.25 -19.24 -11.08
CA ILE A 147 -17.81 -19.18 -10.83
C ILE A 147 -17.18 -20.47 -11.34
N GLU A 148 -16.20 -20.32 -12.24
CA GLU A 148 -15.40 -21.43 -12.76
C GLU A 148 -13.95 -21.26 -12.30
N LEU A 149 -13.39 -22.31 -11.70
CA LEU A 149 -11.99 -22.32 -11.26
C LEU A 149 -11.07 -22.57 -12.46
N ILE A 150 -10.05 -21.73 -12.62
CA ILE A 150 -9.03 -21.90 -13.67
C ILE A 150 -7.96 -22.91 -13.22
N ASP A 151 -7.63 -22.91 -11.91
CA ASP A 151 -6.61 -23.76 -11.27
C ASP A 151 -5.27 -23.79 -12.03
N PRO A 152 -4.61 -22.63 -12.22
CA PRO A 152 -3.36 -22.59 -12.96
C PRO A 152 -2.25 -23.34 -12.23
N GLU A 153 -1.43 -24.06 -13.00
CA GLU A 153 -0.21 -24.68 -12.47
C GLU A 153 0.67 -23.64 -11.75
N PRO A 154 1.15 -23.92 -10.53
CA PRO A 154 1.99 -23.00 -9.80
C PRO A 154 3.24 -22.60 -10.60
N TYR A 155 3.48 -21.31 -10.71
CA TYR A 155 4.69 -20.81 -11.34
C TYR A 155 5.92 -21.15 -10.49
N VAL A 156 6.93 -21.76 -11.12
CA VAL A 156 8.23 -22.02 -10.49
C VAL A 156 9.11 -20.80 -10.72
N THR A 157 9.42 -20.08 -9.65
CA THR A 157 10.27 -18.89 -9.68
C THR A 157 11.67 -19.21 -10.20
N GLU A 158 12.02 -18.69 -11.37
CA GLU A 158 13.40 -18.72 -11.87
C GLU A 158 14.18 -17.58 -11.21
N ILE A 159 15.23 -17.93 -10.47
CA ILE A 159 16.06 -16.94 -9.76
C ILE A 159 17.06 -16.34 -10.76
N GLN A 160 17.01 -15.02 -10.92
CA GLN A 160 17.89 -14.26 -11.82
C GLN A 160 18.83 -13.34 -11.03
N PRO A 161 20.08 -13.15 -11.47
CA PRO A 161 20.98 -12.18 -10.86
C PRO A 161 20.61 -10.74 -11.27
N PRO A 162 21.00 -9.69 -10.51
CA PRO A 162 20.71 -8.29 -10.83
C PRO A 162 21.13 -7.88 -12.24
N GLU A 163 22.24 -8.44 -12.72
CA GLU A 163 22.84 -8.17 -14.03
C GLU A 163 21.91 -8.57 -15.18
N PHE A 164 21.03 -9.55 -14.97
CA PHE A 164 20.00 -9.93 -15.94
C PHE A 164 19.05 -8.75 -16.25
N TYR A 165 18.82 -7.89 -15.26
CA TYR A 165 17.99 -6.69 -15.37
C TYR A 165 18.81 -5.43 -15.65
N GLY A 166 20.10 -5.56 -15.99
CA GLY A 166 21.00 -4.44 -16.26
C GLY A 166 21.52 -3.73 -15.01
N ASP A 167 21.30 -4.28 -13.82
CA ASP A 167 21.82 -3.71 -12.58
C ASP A 167 23.21 -4.25 -12.24
N SER A 168 24.02 -3.37 -11.67
CA SER A 168 25.26 -3.71 -10.97
C SER A 168 25.38 -2.84 -9.74
N TRP A 169 25.69 -3.46 -8.60
CA TRP A 169 25.90 -2.76 -7.32
C TRP A 169 27.22 -1.98 -7.27
N SER A 170 28.14 -2.22 -8.20
CA SER A 170 29.43 -1.54 -8.28
C SER A 170 29.45 -0.32 -9.21
N GLU A 171 28.41 -0.13 -10.03
CA GLU A 171 28.31 1.03 -10.92
C GLU A 171 28.00 2.30 -10.14
N GLU A 172 28.76 3.36 -10.43
CA GLU A 172 28.62 4.66 -9.79
C GLU A 172 27.78 5.63 -10.63
N LEU A 173 27.16 6.61 -9.96
CA LEU A 173 26.48 7.72 -10.62
C LEU A 173 27.49 8.69 -11.27
N SER A 174 27.24 9.02 -12.53
CA SER A 174 27.82 10.18 -13.21
C SER A 174 27.27 11.49 -12.65
N GLN A 175 27.95 12.61 -12.94
CA GLN A 175 27.47 13.93 -12.49
C GLN A 175 26.08 14.28 -13.04
N GLY A 176 25.81 13.99 -14.32
CA GLY A 176 24.49 14.27 -14.91
C GLY A 176 23.36 13.46 -14.29
N GLU A 177 23.64 12.23 -13.82
CA GLU A 177 22.68 11.41 -13.10
C GLU A 177 22.41 11.96 -11.69
N ARG A 178 23.45 12.44 -11.00
CA ARG A 178 23.31 13.15 -9.71
C ARG A 178 22.41 14.38 -9.85
N ASP A 179 22.64 15.19 -10.89
CA ASP A 179 21.83 16.38 -11.16
C ASP A 179 20.35 16.02 -11.44
N LYS A 180 20.11 14.89 -12.13
CA LYS A 180 18.74 14.37 -12.35
C LYS A 180 18.06 13.94 -11.05
N ILE A 181 18.79 13.24 -10.18
CA ILE A 181 18.32 12.82 -8.86
C ILE A 181 17.93 14.06 -8.03
N ASP A 182 18.80 15.07 -7.99
CA ASP A 182 18.55 16.33 -7.29
C ASP A 182 17.29 17.00 -7.82
N ALA A 183 17.19 17.17 -9.14
CA ALA A 183 16.02 17.75 -9.79
C ALA A 183 14.73 16.93 -9.56
N TYR A 184 14.84 15.62 -9.36
CA TYR A 184 13.70 14.73 -9.09
C TYR A 184 13.09 14.94 -7.71
N PHE A 185 13.90 15.07 -6.67
CA PHE A 185 13.41 15.23 -5.32
C PHE A 185 13.15 16.70 -4.95
N THR A 186 13.98 17.64 -5.40
CA THR A 186 13.85 19.07 -5.03
C THR A 186 12.56 19.71 -5.55
N ARG A 187 12.02 19.24 -6.69
CA ARG A 187 10.74 19.73 -7.24
C ARG A 187 9.51 19.27 -6.46
N LYS A 188 9.65 18.30 -5.55
CA LYS A 188 8.56 17.77 -4.72
C LYS A 188 8.52 18.52 -3.39
N ASP A 189 7.71 19.57 -3.31
CA ASP A 189 7.65 20.47 -2.15
C ASP A 189 7.43 19.73 -0.82
N GLY A 190 6.51 18.76 -0.79
CA GLY A 190 6.20 18.00 0.43
C GLY A 190 7.39 17.20 0.96
N VAL A 191 8.23 16.67 0.07
CA VAL A 191 9.47 15.98 0.45
C VAL A 191 10.50 16.99 0.94
N ARG A 192 10.75 18.04 0.15
CA ARG A 192 11.75 19.08 0.42
C ARG A 192 11.49 19.81 1.75
N GLN A 193 10.23 20.04 2.10
CA GLN A 193 9.84 20.73 3.33
C GLN A 193 9.80 19.81 4.55
N PHE A 194 9.76 18.49 4.36
CA PHE A 194 9.64 17.53 5.46
C PHE A 194 11.00 16.99 5.91
N LEU A 195 11.83 16.53 4.97
CA LEU A 195 13.15 15.96 5.24
C LEU A 195 14.24 17.03 5.18
N SER A 196 15.28 16.88 5.99
CA SER A 196 16.52 17.67 5.88
C SER A 196 17.50 17.09 4.87
N PHE A 197 17.45 15.78 4.59
CA PHE A 197 18.28 15.18 3.55
C PHE A 197 17.69 13.90 2.94
N LEU A 198 18.17 13.59 1.75
CA LEU A 198 18.11 12.26 1.14
C LEU A 198 19.52 11.85 0.75
N ASN A 199 19.91 10.62 1.03
CA ASN A 199 21.19 10.08 0.59
C ASN A 199 20.98 8.89 -0.35
N PHE A 200 21.63 8.91 -1.50
CA PHE A 200 21.68 7.79 -2.44
C PHE A 200 23.07 7.19 -2.42
N ARG A 201 23.18 5.96 -1.91
CA ARG A 201 24.41 5.17 -1.97
C ARG A 201 24.37 4.26 -3.18
N VAL A 202 25.18 4.58 -4.18
CA VAL A 202 25.22 3.89 -5.48
C VAL A 202 26.67 3.61 -5.85
N GLY A 203 27.01 2.36 -6.18
CA GLY A 203 28.40 1.98 -6.46
C GLY A 203 29.33 2.14 -5.23
N GLY A 204 28.77 2.08 -4.02
CA GLY A 204 29.50 2.34 -2.77
C GLY A 204 29.83 3.82 -2.52
N LYS A 205 29.30 4.76 -3.32
CA LYS A 205 29.47 6.20 -3.12
C LYS A 205 28.17 6.87 -2.73
N ASP A 206 28.26 7.74 -1.74
CA ASP A 206 27.13 8.56 -1.28
C ASP A 206 26.90 9.76 -2.20
N HIS A 207 25.63 10.09 -2.40
CA HIS A 207 25.13 11.28 -3.07
C HIS A 207 24.05 11.90 -2.20
N LEU A 208 24.44 12.94 -1.46
CA LEU A 208 23.62 13.62 -0.47
C LEU A 208 22.89 14.81 -1.08
N ILE A 209 21.56 14.78 -1.03
CA ILE A 209 20.67 15.89 -1.37
C ILE A 209 20.32 16.62 -0.07
N SER A 210 20.68 17.89 0.04
CA SER A 210 20.25 18.75 1.16
C SER A 210 18.86 19.33 0.87
N LEU A 211 17.98 19.28 1.85
CA LEU A 211 16.58 19.71 1.79
C LEU A 211 16.27 20.68 2.94
N ASP A 212 15.09 21.30 2.91
CA ASP A 212 14.73 22.42 3.79
C ASP A 212 13.98 21.99 5.06
N GLY A 213 13.79 20.69 5.27
CA GLY A 213 12.91 20.15 6.31
C GLY A 213 13.53 20.06 7.70
N THR A 214 12.94 19.19 8.52
CA THR A 214 13.32 19.07 9.94
C THR A 214 14.74 18.55 10.07
N GLN A 215 15.57 19.24 10.86
CA GLN A 215 16.95 18.82 11.11
C GLN A 215 17.02 17.36 11.57
N ASP A 216 18.05 16.67 11.10
CA ASP A 216 18.38 15.27 11.38
C ASP A 216 17.32 14.24 10.94
N LYS A 217 16.27 14.66 10.20
CA LYS A 217 15.36 13.74 9.51
C LYS A 217 15.82 13.51 8.08
N GLY A 218 16.04 12.25 7.72
CA GLY A 218 16.43 11.89 6.36
C GLY A 218 16.28 10.40 6.07
N ILE A 219 16.56 10.05 4.82
CA ILE A 219 16.47 8.67 4.35
C ILE A 219 17.71 8.36 3.52
N THR A 220 18.34 7.21 3.78
CA THR A 220 19.38 6.65 2.90
C THR A 220 18.79 5.50 2.11
N PHE A 221 18.97 5.54 0.80
CA PHE A 221 18.70 4.45 -0.12
C PHE A 221 20.01 3.88 -0.67
N GLU A 222 20.26 2.59 -0.48
CA GLU A 222 21.32 1.85 -1.16
C GLU A 222 20.70 1.08 -2.32
N VAL A 223 21.06 1.43 -3.55
CA VAL A 223 20.33 1.00 -4.76
C VAL A 223 21.27 0.90 -5.96
N PRO A 224 21.09 -0.09 -6.86
CA PRO A 224 21.86 -0.16 -8.10
C PRO A 224 21.49 0.98 -9.07
N ARG A 225 22.50 1.44 -9.82
CA ARG A 225 22.41 2.62 -10.69
C ARG A 225 21.30 2.52 -11.73
N HIS A 226 21.24 1.41 -12.46
CA HIS A 226 20.32 1.25 -13.60
C HIS A 226 18.85 1.33 -13.17
N SER A 227 18.47 0.58 -12.14
CA SER A 227 17.12 0.64 -11.56
C SER A 227 16.78 2.02 -11.00
N LEU A 228 17.71 2.68 -10.29
CA LEU A 228 17.48 4.04 -9.78
C LEU A 228 17.20 5.03 -10.92
N MET A 229 18.04 5.04 -11.95
CA MET A 229 17.88 5.99 -13.05
C MET A 229 16.63 5.69 -13.88
N THR A 230 16.31 4.41 -14.07
CA THR A 230 15.06 3.99 -14.73
C THR A 230 13.85 4.51 -13.95
N ALA A 231 13.82 4.32 -12.63
CA ALA A 231 12.72 4.78 -11.79
C ALA A 231 12.55 6.31 -11.82
N ILE A 232 13.65 7.05 -11.86
CA ILE A 232 13.63 8.51 -11.95
C ILE A 232 13.18 8.99 -13.33
N ASP A 233 13.71 8.40 -14.40
CA ASP A 233 13.44 8.82 -15.78
C ASP A 233 11.98 8.55 -16.18
N TYR A 234 11.39 7.46 -15.66
CA TYR A 234 9.99 7.11 -15.91
C TYR A 234 9.01 7.60 -14.82
N GLU A 235 9.51 8.23 -13.75
CA GLU A 235 8.71 8.63 -12.58
C GLU A 235 7.90 7.43 -12.02
N ILE A 236 8.59 6.35 -11.68
CA ILE A 236 8.03 5.09 -11.12
C ILE A 236 8.80 4.66 -9.85
N PHE A 237 9.07 5.60 -8.94
CA PHE A 237 9.89 5.30 -7.76
C PHE A 237 9.25 4.27 -6.81
N ASP A 238 7.93 4.06 -6.91
CA ASP A 238 7.20 3.00 -6.19
C ASP A 238 7.77 1.61 -6.49
N ASP A 239 8.25 1.38 -7.71
CA ASP A 239 8.80 0.09 -8.14
C ASP A 239 10.06 -0.27 -7.36
N LEU A 240 10.88 0.72 -6.98
CA LEU A 240 12.04 0.49 -6.10
C LEU A 240 11.60 0.14 -4.68
N LEU A 241 10.53 0.78 -4.18
CA LEU A 241 10.02 0.55 -2.83
C LEU A 241 9.42 -0.86 -2.69
N ILE A 242 8.65 -1.31 -3.67
CA ILE A 242 7.99 -2.63 -3.62
C ILE A 242 8.90 -3.76 -4.15
N GLY A 243 9.98 -3.41 -4.85
CA GLY A 243 10.95 -4.35 -5.40
C GLY A 243 11.83 -5.04 -4.36
N ASN A 244 11.97 -4.45 -3.16
CA ASN A 244 12.67 -5.04 -2.00
C ASN A 244 14.09 -5.59 -2.28
N PHE A 245 14.78 -5.04 -3.27
CA PHE A 245 16.25 -5.18 -3.46
C PHE A 245 17.01 -3.93 -2.98
N MET A 246 16.37 -2.76 -3.05
CA MET A 246 16.92 -1.51 -2.52
C MET A 246 16.92 -1.58 -1.00
N LYS A 247 18.04 -1.23 -0.36
CA LYS A 247 18.11 -1.14 1.10
C LYS A 247 17.71 0.26 1.56
N THR A 248 16.97 0.36 2.65
CA THR A 248 16.54 1.65 3.21
C THR A 248 16.94 1.81 4.67
N THR A 249 17.54 2.94 5.00
CA THR A 249 17.81 3.36 6.40
C THR A 249 17.04 4.64 6.69
N LEU A 250 16.30 4.65 7.80
CA LEU A 250 15.47 5.77 8.24
C LEU A 250 16.17 6.54 9.36
N HIS A 251 16.49 7.81 9.12
CA HIS A 251 17.20 8.66 10.07
C HIS A 251 16.20 9.49 10.86
N ASN A 252 15.93 9.12 12.12
CA ASN A 252 14.93 9.80 12.95
C ASN A 252 13.51 9.84 12.33
N LEU A 253 13.13 8.80 11.58
CA LEU A 253 11.77 8.55 11.11
C LEU A 253 11.24 7.21 11.63
N ALA A 254 9.94 7.17 11.95
CA ALA A 254 9.27 5.93 12.34
C ALA A 254 8.90 5.04 11.14
N SER A 255 8.70 5.63 9.95
CA SER A 255 8.35 4.90 8.71
C SER A 255 8.42 5.82 7.48
N LEU A 256 8.37 5.25 6.28
CA LEU A 256 8.19 5.99 5.01
C LEU A 256 6.83 6.71 4.88
N TYR A 257 5.89 6.44 5.80
CA TYR A 257 4.60 7.14 5.89
C TYR A 257 4.63 8.34 6.83
N GLU A 258 5.69 8.49 7.62
CA GLU A 258 5.84 9.70 8.42
C GLU A 258 6.06 10.90 7.48
N GLY A 259 5.28 11.97 7.69
CA GLY A 259 5.30 13.14 6.80
C GLY A 259 4.83 12.84 5.38
N ASP A 260 4.12 11.73 5.16
CA ASP A 260 3.57 11.33 3.87
C ASP A 260 4.62 11.22 2.74
N PHE A 261 5.89 10.92 3.07
CA PHE A 261 6.98 10.83 2.10
C PHE A 261 6.63 9.92 0.91
N ASN A 262 6.21 8.67 1.19
CA ASN A 262 5.81 7.71 0.15
C ASN A 262 4.74 8.31 -0.78
N PHE A 263 3.71 8.95 -0.21
CA PHE A 263 2.64 9.56 -1.01
C PHE A 263 3.14 10.74 -1.85
N TYR A 264 3.97 11.63 -1.31
CA TYR A 264 4.48 12.77 -2.06
C TYR A 264 5.37 12.36 -3.22
N VAL A 265 6.15 11.28 -3.06
CA VAL A 265 6.98 10.75 -4.13
C VAL A 265 6.12 9.98 -5.14
N THR A 266 5.52 8.87 -4.74
CA THR A 266 5.03 7.85 -5.68
C THR A 266 3.59 8.05 -6.10
N LYS A 267 2.72 8.53 -5.20
CA LYS A 267 1.29 8.68 -5.50
C LYS A 267 0.95 10.04 -6.09
N TYR A 268 1.47 11.12 -5.49
CA TYR A 268 1.18 12.48 -5.94
C TYR A 268 2.18 12.96 -6.97
N GLY A 269 3.47 12.82 -6.70
CA GLY A 269 4.53 13.33 -7.58
C GLY A 269 4.61 12.58 -8.91
N ASP A 270 4.76 11.26 -8.83
CA ASP A 270 4.93 10.36 -9.97
C ASP A 270 3.60 10.08 -10.69
N ASN A 271 2.67 9.38 -10.04
CA ASN A 271 1.38 9.02 -10.64
C ASN A 271 0.46 10.23 -10.87
N GLY A 272 0.41 11.15 -9.90
CA GLY A 272 -0.50 12.30 -9.90
C GLY A 272 0.02 13.53 -10.65
N ARG A 273 1.33 13.58 -10.95
CA ARG A 273 2.03 14.75 -11.51
C ARG A 273 1.74 16.06 -10.76
N ALA A 274 1.59 15.96 -9.44
CA ALA A 274 1.36 17.08 -8.55
C ALA A 274 2.52 17.15 -7.55
N GLN A 275 3.47 18.05 -7.81
CA GLN A 275 4.77 18.05 -7.14
C GLN A 275 4.94 19.28 -6.25
N SER A 276 4.39 20.43 -6.66
CA SER A 276 4.34 21.64 -5.83
C SER A 276 3.10 21.70 -4.93
N THR A 277 3.19 22.52 -3.89
CA THR A 277 2.08 22.78 -2.95
C THR A 277 0.82 23.25 -3.70
N ALA A 278 0.97 24.18 -4.65
CA ALA A 278 -0.14 24.69 -5.45
C ALA A 278 -0.76 23.59 -6.35
N GLU A 279 0.06 22.71 -6.92
CA GLU A 279 -0.44 21.59 -7.74
C GLU A 279 -1.21 20.57 -6.90
N LEU A 280 -0.69 20.24 -5.71
CA LEU A 280 -1.37 19.38 -4.75
C LEU A 280 -2.72 19.97 -4.32
N GLU A 281 -2.77 21.27 -4.03
CA GLU A 281 -4.04 21.94 -3.73
C GLU A 281 -5.06 21.85 -4.87
N ARG A 282 -4.61 22.02 -6.12
CA ARG A 282 -5.47 21.85 -7.31
C ARG A 282 -5.90 20.39 -7.45
N TYR A 283 -4.98 19.44 -7.26
CA TYR A 283 -5.24 18.01 -7.31
C TYR A 283 -6.34 17.64 -6.30
N PHE A 284 -6.16 18.01 -5.03
CA PHE A 284 -7.16 17.74 -3.99
C PHE A 284 -8.46 18.50 -4.21
N ARG A 285 -8.43 19.72 -4.76
CA ARG A 285 -9.66 20.43 -5.13
C ARG A 285 -10.43 19.69 -6.22
N ALA A 286 -9.74 19.20 -7.24
CA ALA A 286 -10.35 18.40 -8.31
C ALA A 286 -10.89 17.07 -7.78
N TYR A 287 -10.11 16.38 -6.93
CA TYR A 287 -10.51 15.15 -6.24
C TYR A 287 -11.78 15.36 -5.42
N ARG A 288 -11.78 16.36 -4.53
CA ARG A 288 -12.94 16.73 -3.71
C ARG A 288 -14.18 17.05 -4.54
N ARG A 289 -14.02 17.79 -5.64
CA ARG A 289 -15.12 18.12 -6.54
C ARG A 289 -15.72 16.87 -7.20
N ARG A 290 -14.89 15.91 -7.61
CA ARG A 290 -15.34 14.65 -8.23
C ARG A 290 -16.01 13.72 -7.21
N MET A 291 -15.44 13.60 -6.01
CA MET A 291 -15.97 12.77 -4.93
C MET A 291 -17.25 13.37 -4.31
N GLY A 292 -17.43 14.69 -4.35
CA GLY A 292 -18.61 15.37 -3.83
C GLY A 292 -18.84 15.03 -2.35
N LYS A 293 -20.05 14.55 -2.02
CA LYS A 293 -20.41 14.21 -0.63
C LYS A 293 -19.68 12.97 -0.10
N ALA A 294 -19.13 12.11 -0.98
CA ALA A 294 -18.33 10.95 -0.57
C ALA A 294 -17.05 11.36 0.18
N TYR A 295 -16.50 12.52 -0.15
CA TYR A 295 -15.30 13.04 0.50
C TYR A 295 -15.51 13.35 1.99
N LEU A 296 -16.69 13.81 2.39
CA LEU A 296 -17.02 14.06 3.81
C LEU A 296 -17.02 12.77 4.63
N TYR A 297 -17.38 11.67 3.98
CA TYR A 297 -17.39 10.35 4.59
C TYR A 297 -15.96 9.82 4.78
N GLU A 298 -15.11 9.97 3.76
CA GLU A 298 -13.68 9.65 3.83
C GLU A 298 -12.95 10.46 4.91
N LEU A 299 -13.23 11.77 5.01
CA LEU A 299 -12.68 12.61 6.08
C LEU A 299 -13.12 12.14 7.47
N PHE A 300 -14.36 11.69 7.62
CA PHE A 300 -14.88 11.17 8.87
C PHE A 300 -14.20 9.84 9.26
N THR A 301 -14.02 8.91 8.32
CA THR A 301 -13.33 7.65 8.56
C THR A 301 -11.86 7.88 8.93
N ASN A 302 -11.15 8.74 8.20
CA ASN A 302 -9.75 9.06 8.47
C ASN A 302 -9.55 9.81 9.80
N GLY A 303 -10.48 10.69 10.15
CA GLY A 303 -10.50 11.39 11.45
C GLY A 303 -10.71 10.43 12.62
N LEU A 304 -11.60 9.44 12.48
CA LEU A 304 -11.81 8.40 13.48
C LEU A 304 -10.66 7.41 13.58
N GLU A 305 -9.96 7.12 12.48
CA GLU A 305 -8.71 6.35 12.50
C GLU A 305 -7.63 7.08 13.27
N THR A 306 -7.45 8.38 13.04
CA THR A 306 -6.44 9.19 13.74
C THR A 306 -6.76 9.32 15.23
N PHE A 307 -8.04 9.50 15.57
CA PHE A 307 -8.51 9.48 16.96
C PHE A 307 -8.30 8.10 17.60
N GLY A 308 -8.66 7.02 16.90
CA GLY A 308 -8.45 5.64 17.34
C GLY A 308 -6.98 5.30 17.56
N LYS A 309 -6.08 5.69 16.65
CA LYS A 309 -4.63 5.54 16.81
C LYS A 309 -4.12 6.32 18.02
N LYS A 310 -4.53 7.59 18.21
CA LYS A 310 -4.09 8.41 19.35
C LYS A 310 -4.62 7.91 20.70
N CYS A 311 -5.87 7.44 20.75
CA CYS A 311 -6.52 7.05 22.01
C CYS A 311 -6.39 5.57 22.35
N LEU A 312 -6.37 4.66 21.37
CA LEU A 312 -6.34 3.21 21.59
C LEU A 312 -4.92 2.60 21.47
N ALA A 313 -4.00 3.20 20.71
CA ALA A 313 -2.63 2.66 20.59
C ALA A 313 -1.85 2.76 21.91
N ARG A 314 -2.21 3.69 22.80
CA ARG A 314 -1.64 3.78 24.16
C ARG A 314 -2.12 2.66 25.10
N THR A 315 -3.06 1.81 24.67
CA THR A 315 -3.82 0.97 25.61
C THR A 315 -4.29 -0.35 25.02
N ARG A 316 -3.44 -1.04 24.22
CA ARG A 316 -3.73 -2.40 23.71
C ARG A 316 -4.04 -3.42 24.83
N GLY A 317 -3.57 -3.18 26.06
CA GLY A 317 -3.88 -3.99 27.25
C GLY A 317 -5.00 -3.44 28.17
N SER A 318 -5.67 -2.34 27.82
CA SER A 318 -6.68 -1.76 28.71
C SER A 318 -8.05 -2.43 28.57
N ALA A 319 -8.81 -2.42 29.66
CA ALA A 319 -10.22 -2.79 29.68
C ALA A 319 -11.05 -2.03 28.63
N VAL A 320 -10.67 -0.80 28.27
CA VAL A 320 -11.36 0.01 27.25
C VAL A 320 -11.23 -0.62 25.86
N TYR A 321 -10.06 -1.15 25.49
CA TYR A 321 -9.87 -1.87 24.22
C TYR A 321 -10.69 -3.16 24.19
N ALA A 322 -10.69 -3.93 25.28
CA ALA A 322 -11.47 -5.16 25.39
C ALA A 322 -12.98 -4.90 25.34
N THR A 323 -13.46 -3.84 26.01
CA THR A 323 -14.88 -3.43 26.01
C THR A 323 -15.28 -2.84 24.66
N ALA A 324 -14.43 -2.06 24.01
CA ALA A 324 -14.69 -1.56 22.66
C ALA A 324 -14.73 -2.71 21.63
N LYS A 325 -13.81 -3.68 21.73
CA LYS A 325 -13.82 -4.91 20.93
C LYS A 325 -15.09 -5.73 21.19
N LYS A 326 -15.51 -5.88 22.44
CA LYS A 326 -16.74 -6.61 22.81
C LYS A 326 -18.02 -5.90 22.33
N ALA A 327 -18.10 -4.58 22.49
CA ALA A 327 -19.20 -3.76 21.98
C ALA A 327 -19.26 -3.79 20.45
N TYR A 328 -18.11 -3.76 19.78
CA TYR A 328 -17.99 -3.92 18.33
C TYR A 328 -18.64 -5.24 17.86
N TYR A 329 -18.25 -6.38 18.43
CA TYR A 329 -18.86 -7.67 18.07
C TYR A 329 -20.34 -7.83 18.47
N THR A 330 -20.83 -6.98 19.37
CA THR A 330 -22.26 -6.97 19.78
C THR A 330 -23.12 -6.11 18.84
N VAL A 331 -22.52 -5.15 18.13
CA VAL A 331 -23.23 -4.22 17.21
C VAL A 331 -23.09 -4.62 15.73
N VAL A 332 -22.07 -5.43 15.41
CA VAL A 332 -21.76 -5.88 14.04
C VAL A 332 -22.33 -7.27 13.72
N LYS A 333 -22.84 -8.01 14.72
CA LYS A 333 -23.85 -9.06 14.51
C LYS A 333 -25.22 -8.39 14.31
#